data_AF-A0A9Q4L4L6-F1
#
_entry.id   AF-A0A9Q4L4L6-F1
#
_cell.length_a   1.000
_cell.length_b   1.000
_cell.length_c   1.000
_cell.angle_alpha   90.00
_cell.angle_beta   90.00
_cell.angle_gamma   90.00
#
_symmetry.space_group_name_H-M   'P 1'
#
loop_
_entity.id
_entity.type
_entity.pdbx_description
1 polymer ?
#
loop_
_entity_poly.entity_id
_entity_poly.type
_entity_poly.pdbx_seq_one_letter_code
_entity_poly.pdbx_strand_id
1 'polypeptide(L)'
;MVERTDPARTGVKAGRVVGLLTAVFAVISLIRVQGSYYENVATVFTLLGIESQFSVTVLFWGNVLLTASARYVIGYVVGSLIGVLYDWLDRPSLLILIGIVFVVGAVDGLLAAIDTRSIGIGCAYAIAWLCYVPVFAWLFEDDAGTVEKGPLRLGDL
;
A
#
# COMPACT_ATOMS: atom_id res chain seq x y z
N MET A 1 -27.59 19.21 4.36
CA MET A 1 -26.82 18.11 4.95
C MET A 1 -25.36 18.41 4.68
N VAL A 2 -24.56 18.59 5.73
CA VAL A 2 -23.10 18.81 5.58
C VAL A 2 -22.50 17.46 5.21
N GLU A 3 -21.91 17.37 4.02
CA GLU A 3 -21.19 16.18 3.57
C GLU A 3 -19.98 16.00 4.51
N ARG A 4 -20.10 15.11 5.49
CA ARG A 4 -18.98 14.77 6.38
C ARG A 4 -17.92 14.07 5.54
N THR A 5 -16.69 14.58 5.56
CA THR A 5 -15.51 13.91 5.00
C THR A 5 -15.44 12.48 5.50
N ASP A 6 -15.57 11.51 4.59
CA ASP A 6 -15.52 10.08 4.90
C ASP A 6 -14.05 9.63 5.07
N PRO A 7 -13.61 9.35 6.31
CA PRO A 7 -12.21 9.00 6.57
C PRO A 7 -11.80 7.69 5.91
N ALA A 8 -12.75 6.78 5.63
CA ALA A 8 -12.47 5.54 4.92
C ALA A 8 -12.09 5.82 3.46
N ARG A 9 -12.75 6.77 2.80
CA ARG A 9 -12.40 7.20 1.43
C ARG A 9 -11.03 7.88 1.40
N THR A 10 -10.71 8.72 2.37
CA THR A 10 -9.37 9.33 2.50
C THR A 10 -8.31 8.27 2.74
N GLY A 11 -8.60 7.28 3.59
CA GLY A 11 -7.71 6.16 3.85
C GLY A 11 -7.45 5.29 2.62
N VAL A 12 -8.45 5.07 1.77
CA VAL A 12 -8.27 4.43 0.47
C VAL A 12 -7.30 5.21 -0.42
N LYS A 13 -7.50 6.53 -0.57
CA LYS A 13 -6.64 7.37 -1.42
C LYS A 13 -5.18 7.32 -0.95
N ALA A 14 -4.93 7.46 0.36
CA ALA A 14 -3.61 7.36 0.95
C ALA A 14 -3.02 5.93 0.81
N GLY A 15 -3.84 4.90 1.04
CA GLY A 15 -3.46 3.50 0.90
C GLY A 15 -3.03 3.13 -0.53
N ARG A 16 -3.64 3.72 -1.56
CA ARG A 16 -3.23 3.53 -2.96
C ARG A 16 -1.81 4.04 -3.21
N VAL A 17 -1.41 5.16 -2.61
CA VAL A 17 -0.06 5.70 -2.75
C VAL A 17 0.96 4.72 -2.16
N VAL A 18 0.70 4.22 -0.95
CA VAL A 18 1.55 3.20 -0.31
C VAL A 18 1.58 1.90 -1.11
N GLY A 19 0.42 1.44 -1.59
CA GLY A 19 0.30 0.26 -2.42
C GLY A 19 1.11 0.36 -3.72
N LEU A 20 1.15 1.54 -4.34
CA LEU A 20 1.99 1.79 -5.51
C LEU A 20 3.48 1.76 -5.17
N LEU A 21 3.92 2.42 -4.09
CA LEU A 21 5.31 2.44 -3.66
C LEU A 21 5.83 1.03 -3.35
N THR A 22 5.06 0.27 -2.57
CA THR A 22 5.39 -1.11 -2.20
C THR A 22 5.35 -2.05 -3.41
N ALA A 23 4.42 -1.86 -4.35
CA ALA A 23 4.41 -2.59 -5.62
C ALA A 23 5.68 -2.30 -6.44
N VAL A 24 6.11 -1.05 -6.55
CA VAL A 24 7.36 -0.70 -7.25
C VAL A 24 8.56 -1.39 -6.60
N PHE A 25 8.67 -1.36 -5.27
CA PHE A 25 9.75 -2.08 -4.58
C PHE A 25 9.69 -3.59 -4.81
N ALA A 26 8.51 -4.20 -4.81
CA ALA A 26 8.34 -5.62 -5.11
C ALA A 26 8.82 -5.96 -6.53
N VAL A 27 8.41 -5.17 -7.52
CA VAL A 27 8.80 -5.36 -8.93
C VAL A 27 10.31 -5.22 -9.09
N ILE A 28 10.92 -4.19 -8.50
CA ILE A 28 12.38 -4.01 -8.53
C ILE A 28 13.10 -5.20 -7.89
N SER A 29 12.59 -5.71 -6.77
CA SER A 29 13.15 -6.88 -6.10
C SER A 29 13.09 -8.12 -6.99
N LEU A 30 11.93 -8.37 -7.64
CA LEU A 30 11.74 -9.51 -8.54
C LEU A 30 12.63 -9.44 -9.78
N ILE A 31 12.79 -8.25 -10.38
CA ILE A 31 13.69 -8.05 -11.53
C ILE A 31 15.14 -8.35 -11.15
N ARG A 32 15.59 -7.96 -9.94
CA ARG A 32 16.97 -8.24 -9.49
C ARG A 32 17.27 -9.73 -9.33
N VAL A 33 16.27 -10.56 -9.06
CA VAL A 33 16.42 -12.02 -8.86
C VAL A 33 15.90 -12.85 -10.05
N GLN A 34 15.69 -12.21 -11.21
CA GLN A 34 15.11 -12.85 -12.39
C GLN A 34 15.88 -14.10 -12.84
N GLY A 35 17.21 -14.05 -12.84
CA GLY A 35 18.06 -15.20 -13.22
C GLY A 35 17.80 -16.42 -12.32
N SER A 36 17.82 -16.22 -11.01
CA SER A 36 17.53 -17.27 -10.04
C SER A 36 16.09 -17.81 -10.16
N TYR A 37 15.12 -16.96 -10.49
CA TYR A 37 13.75 -17.42 -10.75
C TYR A 37 13.69 -18.36 -11.96
N TYR A 38 14.35 -18.01 -13.07
CA TYR A 38 14.39 -18.85 -14.27
C TYR A 38 15.05 -20.21 -14.01
N GLU A 39 16.18 -20.21 -13.30
CA GLU A 39 16.89 -21.43 -12.92
C GLU A 39 16.04 -22.34 -12.03
N ASN A 40 15.41 -21.78 -11.00
CA ASN A 40 14.57 -22.54 -10.06
C ASN A 40 13.34 -23.14 -10.73
N VAL A 41 12.62 -22.35 -11.56
CA VAL A 41 11.42 -22.83 -12.26
C VAL A 41 11.79 -23.91 -13.28
N ALA A 42 12.86 -23.73 -14.04
CA ALA A 42 13.35 -24.75 -14.97
C ALA A 42 13.69 -26.06 -14.24
N THR A 43 14.41 -25.96 -13.12
CA THR A 43 14.78 -27.11 -12.28
C THR A 43 13.55 -27.86 -11.77
N VAL A 44 12.53 -27.14 -11.27
CA VAL A 44 11.28 -27.74 -10.78
C VAL A 44 10.53 -28.46 -11.89
N PHE A 45 10.44 -27.87 -13.10
CA PHE A 45 9.79 -28.54 -14.23
C PHE A 45 10.54 -29.79 -14.68
N THR A 46 11.87 -29.76 -14.70
CA THR A 46 12.68 -30.96 -14.97
C THR A 46 12.44 -32.04 -13.92
N LEU A 47 12.39 -31.69 -12.63
CA LEU A 47 12.17 -32.65 -11.54
C LEU A 47 10.78 -33.27 -11.56
N LEU A 48 9.75 -32.51 -11.96
CA LEU A 48 8.37 -32.98 -12.01
C LEU A 48 8.01 -33.64 -13.35
N GLY A 49 8.94 -33.67 -14.32
CA GLY A 49 8.69 -34.19 -15.67
C GLY A 49 7.59 -33.43 -16.42
N ILE A 50 7.35 -32.16 -16.06
CA ILE A 50 6.29 -31.34 -16.65
C ILE A 50 6.86 -30.63 -17.87
N GLU A 51 6.33 -30.94 -19.05
CA GLU A 51 6.51 -30.08 -20.22
C GLU A 51 5.73 -28.79 -19.99
N SER A 52 6.44 -27.69 -19.74
CA SER A 52 5.79 -26.40 -19.52
C SER A 52 5.08 -25.94 -20.78
N GLN A 53 3.75 -25.84 -20.73
CA GLN A 53 2.94 -25.28 -21.81
C GLN A 53 3.19 -23.78 -22.02
N PHE A 54 3.75 -23.10 -21.01
CA PHE A 54 4.08 -21.68 -21.04
C PHE A 54 5.60 -21.44 -21.00
N SER A 55 6.06 -20.40 -21.69
CA SER A 55 7.45 -19.95 -21.53
C SER A 55 7.70 -19.48 -20.10
N VAL A 56 8.86 -19.81 -19.53
CA VAL A 56 9.30 -19.36 -18.19
C VAL A 56 9.21 -17.83 -18.05
N THR A 57 9.45 -17.11 -19.15
CA THR A 57 9.28 -15.66 -19.23
C THR A 57 7.84 -15.22 -18.94
N VAL A 58 6.84 -15.93 -19.47
CA VAL A 58 5.41 -15.63 -19.23
C VAL A 58 5.06 -15.85 -17.77
N LEU A 59 5.57 -16.94 -17.17
CA LEU A 59 5.35 -17.24 -15.75
C LEU A 59 5.98 -16.18 -14.84
N PHE A 60 7.17 -15.70 -15.18
CA PHE A 60 7.83 -14.63 -14.44
C PHE A 60 7.03 -13.33 -14.49
N TRP A 61 6.67 -12.84 -15.68
CA TRP A 61 5.89 -11.61 -15.81
C TRP A 61 4.49 -11.73 -15.20
N GLY A 62 3.87 -12.91 -15.27
CA GLY A 62 2.63 -13.21 -14.54
C GLY A 62 2.81 -13.06 -13.03
N ASN A 63 3.90 -13.59 -12.46
CA ASN A 63 4.23 -13.43 -11.05
C ASN A 63 4.50 -11.95 -10.67
N VAL A 64 5.22 -11.20 -11.52
CA VAL A 64 5.45 -9.76 -11.31
C VAL A 64 4.12 -9.01 -11.27
N LEU A 65 3.23 -9.26 -12.24
CA LEU A 65 1.93 -8.59 -12.32
C LEU A 65 1.04 -8.94 -11.11
N LEU A 66 1.00 -10.22 -10.73
CA LEU A 66 0.23 -10.69 -9.58
C LEU A 66 0.76 -10.09 -8.27
N THR A 67 2.09 -10.02 -8.12
CA THR A 67 2.71 -9.43 -6.93
C THR A 67 2.41 -7.93 -6.84
N ALA A 68 2.56 -7.20 -7.95
CA ALA A 68 2.27 -5.77 -7.99
C ALA A 68 0.78 -5.48 -7.71
N SER A 69 -0.13 -6.25 -8.29
CA SER A 69 -1.57 -6.10 -8.05
C SER A 69 -1.94 -6.44 -6.61
N ALA A 70 -1.39 -7.51 -6.05
CA ALA A 70 -1.58 -7.87 -4.65
C ALA A 70 -1.11 -6.74 -3.70
N ARG A 71 0.08 -6.16 -3.93
CA ARG A 71 0.57 -5.03 -3.13
C ARG A 71 -0.33 -3.81 -3.20
N TYR A 72 -0.80 -3.47 -4.40
CA TYR A 72 -1.74 -2.38 -4.58
C TYR A 72 -3.08 -2.62 -3.86
N VAL A 73 -3.64 -3.83 -3.96
CA VAL A 73 -4.89 -4.21 -3.29
C VAL A 73 -4.73 -4.22 -1.77
N ILE A 74 -3.61 -4.75 -1.24
CA ILE A 74 -3.32 -4.72 0.19
C ILE A 74 -3.23 -3.27 0.69
N GLY A 75 -2.49 -2.41 0.00
CA GLY A 75 -2.41 -0.99 0.35
C GLY A 75 -3.77 -0.30 0.35
N TYR A 76 -4.62 -0.61 -0.64
CA TYR A 76 -6.00 -0.12 -0.70
C TYR A 76 -6.83 -0.56 0.51
N VAL A 77 -6.86 -1.87 0.81
CA VAL A 77 -7.69 -2.45 1.87
C VAL A 77 -7.21 -2.00 3.24
N VAL A 78 -5.92 -2.08 3.50
CA VAL A 78 -5.33 -1.69 4.79
C VAL A 78 -5.46 -0.18 5.00
N GLY A 79 -5.26 0.63 3.96
CA GLY A 79 -5.52 2.08 4.05
C GLY A 79 -6.98 2.40 4.37
N SER A 80 -7.93 1.69 3.75
CA SER A 80 -9.35 1.82 4.10
C SER A 80 -9.62 1.46 5.57
N LEU A 81 -9.05 0.36 6.06
CA LEU A 81 -9.19 -0.07 7.46
C LEU A 81 -8.60 0.93 8.43
N ILE A 82 -7.45 1.54 8.11
CA ILE A 82 -6.85 2.61 8.92
C ILE A 82 -7.79 3.82 8.96
N GLY A 83 -8.38 4.20 7.82
CA GLY A 83 -9.39 5.27 7.77
C GLY A 83 -10.63 4.98 8.63
N VAL A 84 -11.16 3.76 8.57
CA VAL A 84 -12.29 3.32 9.42
C VAL A 84 -11.90 3.32 10.90
N LEU A 85 -10.71 2.83 11.24
CA LEU A 85 -10.20 2.81 12.60
C LEU A 85 -10.00 4.25 13.13
N TYR A 86 -9.54 5.15 12.28
CA TYR A 86 -9.38 6.57 12.61
C TYR A 86 -10.73 7.22 12.95
N ASP A 87 -11.79 6.93 12.19
CA ASP A 87 -13.14 7.39 12.49
C ASP A 87 -13.69 6.76 13.77
N TRP A 88 -13.48 5.45 13.95
CA TRP A 88 -13.91 4.71 15.14
C TRP A 88 -13.25 5.19 16.44
N LEU A 89 -12.03 5.73 16.36
CA LEU A 89 -11.30 6.34 17.47
C LEU A 89 -11.63 7.82 17.68
N ASP A 90 -12.75 8.31 17.15
CA ASP A 90 -13.20 9.70 17.25
C ASP A 90 -12.15 10.71 16.76
N ARG A 91 -11.48 10.40 15.63
CA ARG A 91 -10.49 11.28 14.97
C ARG A 91 -9.30 11.59 15.88
N PRO A 92 -8.51 10.57 16.22
CA PRO A 92 -7.41 10.72 17.16
C PRO A 92 -6.32 11.67 16.61
N SER A 93 -5.40 12.07 17.48
CA SER A 93 -4.26 12.92 17.10
C SER A 93 -3.38 12.24 16.05
N LEU A 94 -2.67 13.05 15.24
CA LEU A 94 -1.75 12.53 14.21
C LEU A 94 -0.68 11.60 14.79
N LEU A 95 -0.29 11.76 16.06
CA LEU A 95 0.65 10.86 16.73
C LEU A 95 0.12 9.44 16.86
N ILE A 96 -1.17 9.28 17.16
CA ILE A 96 -1.82 7.96 17.25
C ILE A 96 -1.87 7.33 15.84
N LEU A 97 -2.21 8.12 14.82
CA LEU A 97 -2.20 7.66 13.43
C LEU A 97 -0.80 7.20 12.99
N ILE A 98 0.25 7.98 13.31
CA ILE A 98 1.64 7.61 13.06
C ILE A 98 1.96 6.28 13.74
N GLY A 99 1.55 6.09 15.00
CA GLY A 99 1.74 4.85 15.73
C GLY A 99 1.09 3.64 15.04
N ILE A 100 -0.17 3.76 14.63
CA ILE A 100 -0.90 2.71 13.91
C ILE A 100 -0.19 2.36 12.60
N VAL A 101 0.10 3.37 11.79
CA VAL A 101 0.76 3.21 10.48
C VAL A 101 2.17 2.62 10.64
N PHE A 102 2.91 3.03 11.67
CA PHE A 102 4.23 2.49 11.96
C PHE A 102 4.16 1.00 12.29
N VAL A 103 3.20 0.56 13.10
CA VAL A 103 3.02 -0.87 13.41
C VAL A 103 2.71 -1.66 12.14
N VAL A 104 1.79 -1.17 11.31
CA VAL A 104 1.47 -1.79 10.01
C VAL A 104 2.71 -1.88 9.12
N GLY A 105 3.44 -0.77 8.97
CA GLY A 105 4.65 -0.70 8.17
C GLY A 105 5.79 -1.57 8.70
N ALA A 106 5.93 -1.70 10.01
CA ALA A 106 6.91 -2.58 10.63
C ALA A 106 6.61 -4.06 10.39
N VAL A 107 5.34 -4.47 10.49
CA VAL A 107 4.91 -5.85 10.19
C VAL A 107 5.13 -6.16 8.72
N ASP A 108 4.66 -5.30 7.81
CA ASP A 108 4.83 -5.49 6.37
C ASP A 108 6.32 -5.47 5.97
N GLY A 109 7.10 -4.54 6.52
CA GLY A 109 8.53 -4.46 6.32
C GLY A 109 9.29 -5.68 6.84
N LEU A 110 8.91 -6.23 7.99
CA LEU A 110 9.49 -7.47 8.51
C LEU A 110 9.21 -8.66 7.60
N LEU A 111 7.97 -8.82 7.14
CA LEU A 111 7.60 -9.87 6.18
C LEU A 111 8.40 -9.73 4.88
N ALA A 112 8.53 -8.51 4.35
CA ALA A 112 9.33 -8.23 3.16
C ALA A 112 10.83 -8.50 3.38
N ALA A 113 11.37 -8.20 4.56
CA ALA A 113 12.77 -8.48 4.89
C ALA A 113 13.05 -9.99 4.95
N ILE A 114 12.11 -10.78 5.47
CA ILE A 114 12.22 -12.25 5.53
C ILE A 114 12.15 -12.84 4.12
N ASP A 115 11.16 -12.42 3.32
CA ASP A 115 10.93 -12.90 1.96
C ASP A 115 12.12 -12.60 1.04
N THR A 116 12.64 -11.37 1.10
CA THR A 116 13.76 -10.93 0.25
C THR A 116 15.13 -11.17 0.85
N ARG A 117 15.20 -11.64 2.11
CA ARG A 117 16.42 -11.74 2.93
C ARG A 117 17.23 -10.43 2.97
N SER A 118 16.54 -9.29 2.92
CA SER A 118 17.14 -7.96 2.85
C SER A 118 16.47 -7.00 3.82
N ILE A 119 17.23 -6.63 4.86
CA ILE A 119 16.80 -5.62 5.84
C ILE A 119 16.52 -4.28 5.14
N GLY A 120 17.31 -3.93 4.12
CA GLY A 120 17.12 -2.70 3.36
C GLY A 120 15.77 -2.62 2.65
N ILE A 121 15.29 -3.74 2.08
CA ILE A 121 13.96 -3.80 1.46
C ILE A 121 12.88 -3.69 2.54
N GLY A 122 13.03 -4.37 3.67
CA GLY A 122 12.10 -4.24 4.79
C GLY A 122 11.97 -2.80 5.30
N CYS A 123 13.10 -2.11 5.47
CA CYS A 123 13.11 -0.69 5.84
C CYS A 123 12.41 0.19 4.78
N ALA A 124 12.63 -0.07 3.48
CA ALA A 124 11.97 0.67 2.42
C ALA A 124 10.44 0.53 2.46
N TYR A 125 9.93 -0.66 2.81
CA TYR A 125 8.50 -0.91 3.01
C TYR A 125 7.95 -0.17 4.23
N ALA A 126 8.66 -0.21 5.37
CA ALA A 126 8.26 0.53 6.56
C ALA A 126 8.21 2.05 6.29
N ILE A 127 9.20 2.58 5.58
CA ILE A 127 9.24 4.00 5.17
C ILE A 127 8.10 4.32 4.20
N ALA A 128 7.81 3.44 3.23
CA ALA A 128 6.69 3.63 2.31
C ALA A 128 5.35 3.76 3.05
N TRP A 129 5.15 2.96 4.10
CA TRP A 129 3.97 3.08 4.95
C TRP A 129 3.92 4.40 5.70
N LEU A 130 5.04 4.93 6.18
CA LEU A 130 5.05 6.26 6.83
C LEU A 130 4.61 7.38 5.89
N CYS A 131 4.77 7.24 4.57
CA CYS A 131 4.22 8.18 3.59
C CYS A 131 2.68 8.22 3.57
N TYR A 132 2.00 7.23 4.16
CA TYR A 132 0.55 7.27 4.35
C TYR A 132 0.12 8.50 5.15
N VAL A 133 0.82 8.81 6.24
CA VAL A 133 0.43 9.86 7.20
C VAL A 133 0.34 11.25 6.55
N PRO A 134 1.39 11.76 5.87
CA PRO A 134 1.30 13.08 5.24
C PRO A 134 0.26 13.11 4.12
N VAL A 135 0.09 12.03 3.35
CA VAL A 135 -0.94 11.95 2.30
C VAL A 135 -2.34 11.97 2.89
N PHE A 136 -2.56 11.22 3.97
CA PHE A 136 -3.84 11.17 4.68
C PHE A 136 -4.18 12.53 5.30
N ALA A 137 -3.22 13.16 6.01
CA ALA A 137 -3.40 14.47 6.61
C ALA A 137 -3.75 15.54 5.57
N TRP A 138 -2.99 15.59 4.47
CA TRP A 138 -3.23 16.55 3.39
C TRP A 138 -4.62 16.37 2.76
N LEU A 139 -5.00 15.14 2.41
CA LEU A 139 -6.31 14.86 1.83
C LEU A 139 -7.48 15.08 2.81
N PHE A 140 -7.25 14.84 4.11
CA PHE A 140 -8.26 15.05 5.14
C PHE A 140 -8.51 16.53 5.42
N GLU A 141 -7.45 17.36 5.40
CA GLU A 141 -7.53 18.81 5.56
C GLU A 141 -8.17 19.51 4.33
N ASP A 142 -7.79 19.12 3.11
CA ASP A 142 -8.36 19.68 1.87
C ASP A 142 -9.87 19.41 1.75
N ASP A 143 -10.31 18.21 2.14
CA ASP A 143 -11.72 17.84 2.17
C ASP A 143 -12.48 18.51 3.35
N ALA A 144 -11.79 19.04 4.36
CA ALA A 144 -12.40 19.80 5.47
C ALA A 144 -12.50 21.31 5.18
N GLY A 145 -11.51 21.89 4.49
CA GLY A 145 -11.47 23.31 4.11
C GLY A 145 -12.53 23.72 3.07
N THR A 146 -13.18 22.76 2.41
CA THR A 146 -14.30 23.00 1.49
C THR A 146 -15.64 23.23 2.20
N VAL A 147 -15.75 22.91 3.49
CA VAL A 147 -17.00 23.04 4.27
C VAL A 147 -17.17 24.44 4.88
N GLU A 148 -16.09 25.19 5.08
CA GLU A 148 -16.16 26.56 5.66
C GLU A 148 -16.73 27.62 4.71
N LYS A 149 -16.81 27.33 3.39
CA LYS A 149 -17.45 28.22 2.40
C LYS A 149 -18.86 27.75 2.05
N GLY A 150 -19.73 27.64 3.05
CA GLY A 150 -21.16 27.61 2.82
C GLY A 150 -21.65 28.94 2.22
N PRO A 151 -22.76 28.97 1.46
CA PRO A 151 -23.32 30.22 0.94
C PRO A 151 -23.65 31.14 2.11
N LEU A 152 -23.06 32.35 2.12
CA LEU A 152 -23.39 33.42 3.05
C LEU A 152 -24.91 33.61 3.08
N ARG A 153 -25.51 33.50 4.27
CA ARG A 153 -26.94 33.77 4.44
C ARG A 153 -27.16 35.25 4.18
N LEU A 154 -28.19 35.58 3.41
CA LEU A 154 -28.55 36.94 2.98
C LEU A 154 -28.94 37.90 4.13
N GLY A 155 -28.71 37.53 5.39
CA GLY A 155 -29.02 38.32 6.59
C GLY A 155 -27.80 38.76 7.40
N ASP A 156 -26.58 38.47 6.93
CA ASP A 156 -25.33 38.89 7.57
C ASP A 156 -24.67 40.12 6.87
N LEU A 157 -25.47 40.94 6.17
CA LEU A 157 -25.08 42.25 5.62
C LEU A 157 -25.88 43.37 6.28
#